data_AF-F9PTE7-F1
#
_entry.id   AF-F9PTE7-F1
#
_cell.length_a   1.000
_cell.length_b   1.000
_cell.length_c   1.000
_cell.angle_alpha   90.00
_cell.angle_beta   90.00
_cell.angle_gamma   90.00
#
_symmetry.space_group_name_H-M   'P 1'
#
loop_
_entity.id
_entity.type
_entity.pdbx_description
1 polymer ?
#
loop_
_entity_poly.entity_id
_entity_poly.type
_entity_poly.pdbx_seq_one_letter_code
_entity_poly.pdbx_strand_id
1 'polypeptide(L)' 'MIKDQFESVLKTEMVEEIESDGAVFNPNLHNAVMTESKDGVESGIVLETFEKGYKIKDKVIRPSMVKVSE' A
#
# COMPACT_ATOMS: atom_id res chain seq x y z
N MET A 1 -20.24 3.48 10.64
CA MET A 1 -21.48 2.92 10.05
C MET A 1 -21.40 2.66 8.55
N ILE A 2 -20.88 3.55 7.69
CA ILE A 2 -20.68 3.20 6.25
C ILE A 2 -19.32 2.52 6.01
N LYS A 3 -18.23 3.00 6.65
CA LYS A 3 -16.88 2.42 6.52
C LYS A 3 -16.85 0.93 6.89
N ASP A 4 -17.50 0.58 8.01
CA ASP A 4 -17.52 -0.80 8.52
C ASP A 4 -18.31 -1.74 7.60
N GLN A 5 -19.39 -1.25 6.97
CA GLN A 5 -20.14 -2.00 5.96
C GLN A 5 -19.31 -2.22 4.69
N PHE A 6 -18.58 -1.19 4.26
CA PHE A 6 -17.68 -1.28 3.12
C PHE A 6 -16.56 -2.29 3.36
N GLU A 7 -15.90 -2.24 4.53
CA GLU A 7 -14.88 -3.22 4.94
C GLU A 7 -15.45 -4.65 5.05
N SER A 8 -16.70 -4.81 5.51
CA SER A 8 -17.35 -6.12 5.59
C SER A 8 -17.62 -6.72 4.20
N VAL A 9 -18.03 -5.91 3.23
CA VAL A 9 -18.21 -6.35 1.84
C VAL A 9 -16.86 -6.69 1.19
N LEU A 10 -15.85 -5.85 1.39
CA LEU A 10 -14.48 -6.11 0.94
C LEU A 10 -13.95 -7.46 1.45
N LYS A 11 -14.11 -7.74 2.76
CA LYS A 11 -13.73 -9.03 3.35
C LYS A 11 -14.50 -10.20 2.76
N THR A 12 -15.79 -10.02 2.47
CA THR A 12 -16.63 -11.07 1.85
C THR A 12 -16.12 -11.42 0.45
N GLU A 13 -15.69 -10.42 -0.31
CA GLU A 13 -15.11 -10.56 -1.65
C GLU A 13 -13.62 -10.96 -1.65
N MET A 14 -13.06 -11.32 -0.48
CA MET A 14 -11.63 -11.65 -0.30
C MET A 14 -10.68 -10.52 -0.75
N VAL A 15 -11.12 -9.27 -0.60
CA VAL A 15 -10.31 -8.08 -0.85
C VAL A 15 -9.54 -7.75 0.43
N GLU A 16 -8.22 -7.67 0.31
CA GLU A 16 -7.30 -7.29 1.37
C GLU A 16 -6.66 -5.93 1.06
N GLU A 17 -6.49 -5.11 2.10
CA GLU A 17 -5.67 -3.91 2.01
C GLU A 17 -4.19 -4.31 1.84
N ILE A 18 -3.47 -3.58 0.99
CA ILE A 18 -2.03 -3.73 0.82
C ILE A 18 -1.37 -2.90 1.91
N GLU A 19 -0.79 -3.56 2.91
CA GLU A 19 0.05 -2.91 3.92
C GLU A 19 1.38 -2.52 3.28
N SER A 20 1.56 -1.22 3.07
CA SER A 20 2.79 -0.69 2.48
C SER A 20 3.66 0.08 3.46
N ASP A 21 3.14 0.56 4.60
CA ASP A 21 3.95 1.32 5.57
C ASP A 21 5.10 0.49 6.15
N GLY A 22 6.34 0.93 5.94
CA GLY A 22 7.54 0.23 6.38
C GLY A 22 7.88 -1.04 5.60
N ALA A 23 7.11 -1.38 4.56
CA ALA A 23 7.42 -2.50 3.68
C ALA A 23 8.45 -2.12 2.61
N VAL A 24 9.12 -3.13 2.05
CA VAL A 24 9.99 -2.93 0.88
C VAL A 24 9.12 -2.55 -0.33
N PHE A 25 9.55 -1.53 -1.07
CA PHE A 25 8.85 -1.08 -2.27
C PHE A 25 8.78 -2.19 -3.32
N ASN A 26 7.57 -2.52 -3.76
CA ASN A 26 7.35 -3.49 -4.83
C ASN A 26 6.52 -2.83 -5.93
N PRO A 27 7.05 -2.63 -7.15
CA PRO A 27 6.34 -1.97 -8.25
C PRO A 27 5.00 -2.63 -8.63
N ASN A 28 4.82 -3.92 -8.33
CA ASN A 28 3.57 -4.64 -8.61
C ASN A 28 2.46 -4.29 -7.61
N LEU A 29 2.82 -3.93 -6.38
CA LEU A 29 1.90 -3.70 -5.27
C LEU A 29 1.81 -2.22 -4.90
N HIS A 30 2.88 -1.47 -5.14
CA HIS A 30 3.10 -0.11 -4.67
C HIS A 30 3.42 0.80 -5.86
N ASN A 31 2.88 2.01 -5.82
CA ASN A 31 3.15 3.08 -6.76
C ASN A 31 3.92 4.19 -6.03
N ALA A 32 5.21 4.34 -6.34
CA ALA A 32 6.06 5.37 -5.75
C ALA A 32 5.75 6.72 -6.40
N VAL A 33 5.08 7.60 -5.64
CA VAL A 33 4.69 8.94 -6.11
C VAL A 33 5.72 9.98 -5.69
N MET A 34 6.42 9.72 -4.59
CA MET A 34 7.45 10.59 -4.04
C MET A 34 8.61 9.75 -3.51
N THR A 35 9.81 10.28 -3.67
CA THR A 35 11.05 9.72 -3.11
C THR A 35 11.59 10.72 -2.11
N GLU A 36 11.98 10.28 -0.91
CA GLU A 36 12.58 11.14 0.11
C GLU A 36 13.81 10.48 0.70
N SER A 37 14.97 11.12 0.57
CA SER A 37 16.22 10.63 1.13
C SER A 37 16.20 10.83 2.66
N LYS A 38 16.14 9.74 3.43
CA LYS A 38 16.07 9.77 4.89
C LYS A 38 17.30 9.10 5.50
N ASP A 39 18.14 9.88 6.16
CA ASP A 39 19.32 9.37 6.87
C ASP A 39 18.91 8.31 7.91
N GLY A 40 19.37 7.07 7.70
CA GLY A 40 19.11 5.91 8.57
C GLY A 40 18.01 4.95 8.11
N VAL A 41 17.42 5.14 6.92
CA VAL A 41 16.48 4.18 6.31
C VAL A 41 17.10 3.62 5.04
N GLU A 42 17.05 2.30 4.84
CA GLU A 42 17.55 1.68 3.60
C GLU A 42 16.76 2.18 2.39
N SER A 43 17.45 2.39 1.27
CA SER A 43 16.84 2.78 -0.01
C SER A 43 15.82 1.76 -0.48
N GLY A 44 14.65 2.23 -0.93
CA GLY A 44 13.56 1.36 -1.38
C GLY A 44 12.63 0.85 -0.28
N ILE A 45 12.61 1.49 0.89
CA ILE A 45 11.60 1.27 1.93
C ILE A 45 10.47 2.29 1.78
N VAL A 46 9.23 1.84 1.92
CA VAL A 46 8.09 2.75 1.98
C VAL A 46 8.11 3.51 3.31
N LEU A 47 8.30 4.81 3.22
CA LEU A 47 8.29 5.73 4.36
C LEU A 47 6.86 6.05 4.82
N GLU A 48 5.95 6.21 3.87
CA GLU A 48 4.59 6.67 4.15
C GLU A 48 3.63 6.25 3.03
N THR A 49 2.47 5.74 3.39
CA THR A 49 1.38 5.40 2.46
C THR A 49 0.38 6.54 2.40
N PHE A 50 0.34 7.23 1.26
CA PHE A 50 -0.65 8.27 0.99
C PHE A 50 -2.03 7.69 0.67
N GLU A 51 -2.05 6.57 -0.06
CA GLU A 51 -3.30 5.92 -0.43
C GLU A 51 -3.17 4.42 -0.32
N LYS A 52 -4.10 3.81 0.42
CA LYS A 52 -4.14 2.36 0.62
C LYS A 52 -4.43 1.65 -0.70
N GLY A 53 -3.61 0.65 -0.98
CA GLY A 53 -3.82 -0.27 -2.09
C GLY A 53 -4.78 -1.38 -1.68
N TYR A 54 -5.39 -2.02 -2.66
CA TYR A 54 -6.26 -3.17 -2.44
C TYR A 54 -5.92 -4.29 -3.42
N LYS A 55 -5.86 -5.51 -2.92
CA LYS A 55 -5.65 -6.74 -3.70
C LYS A 55 -6.78 -7.73 -3.42
N ILE A 56 -7.13 -8.54 -4.42
CA ILE A 56 -8.03 -9.70 -4.27
C ILE A 56 -7.19 -10.92 -4.60
N LYS A 57 -6.95 -11.78 -3.61
CA LYS A 57 -6.10 -12.97 -3.77
C LYS A 57 -4.73 -12.56 -4.35
N ASP A 58 -4.43 -12.99 -5.57
CA ASP A 58 -3.18 -12.68 -6.29
C ASP A 58 -3.29 -11.50 -7.28
N LYS A 59 -4.47 -10.88 -7.39
CA LYS A 59 -4.72 -9.78 -8.32
C LYS A 59 -4.78 -8.44 -7.59
N VAL A 60 -3.87 -7.54 -7.93
CA VAL A 60 -3.90 -6.15 -7.46
C VAL A 60 -5.04 -5.43 -8.17
N ILE A 61 -6.02 -4.94 -7.40
CA ILE A 61 -7.07 -4.06 -7.95
C ILE A 61 -6.47 -2.68 -8.15
N ARG A 62 -5.76 -2.21 -7.13
CA ARG A 62 -5.19 -0.88 -7.09
C ARG A 62 -3.90 -0.90 -6.27
N PRO A 63 -2.78 -0.45 -6.82
CA PRO A 63 -1.54 -0.33 -6.06
C PRO A 63 -1.66 0.78 -5.00
N SER A 64 -0.96 0.63 -3.87
CA SER A 64 -0.90 1.68 -2.85
C SER A 64 -0.01 2.82 -3.34
N MET A 65 -0.45 4.07 -3.13
CA MET A 65 0.38 5.24 -3.42
C MET A 65 1.25 5.51 -2.22
N VAL A 66 2.56 5.42 -2.43
CA VAL A 66 3.55 5.44 -1.34
C VAL A 66 4.64 6.46 -1.62
N LYS A 67 5.22 6.96 -0.54
CA LYS A 67 6.50 7.65 -0.49
C LYS A 67 7.58 6.62 -0.18
N VAL A 68 8.64 6.56 -0.97
CA VAL A 68 9.75 5.62 -0.76
C VAL A 68 11.01 6.37 -0.36
N SER A 69 11.89 5.72 0.39
CA SER A 69 13.24 6.21 0.62
C SER A 69 14.07 6.08 -0.66
N GLU A 70 14.83 7.13 -0.96
CA GLU A 70 15.82 7.11 -2.04
C GLU A 70 17.04 6.26 -1.69
#